data_AF-A0A537JI49-F1
#
_entry.id   AF-A0A537JI49-F1
#
_cell.length_a   1.000
_cell.length_b   1.000
_cell.length_c   1.000
_cell.angle_alpha   90.00
_cell.angle_beta   90.00
_cell.angle_gamma   90.00
#
_symmetry.space_group_name_H-M   'P 1'
#
loop_
_entity.id
_entity.type
_entity.pdbx_description
1 polymer ?
#
loop_
_entity_poly.entity_id
_entity_poly.type
_entity_poly.pdbx_seq_one_letter_code
_entity_poly.pdbx_strand_id
1 'polypeptide(L)'
;YQLFLIFNELVGGMDARQMNHATDLAWMIDASHNVKDPLEDLLQSVEAIMIAYAQALLIDRKKLNEAQQHNDVVAAQEILQNVFRTDVRPLVAEARLRSGGALDPIYIFRQLKVRDQLIKERGSKTVATGL
;
A
#
# COMPACT_ATOMS: atom_id res chain seq x y z
N TYR A 1 -0.67 -8.00 -8.24
CA TYR A 1 -2.07 -8.17 -8.71
C TYR A 1 -3.01 -8.62 -7.60
N GLN A 2 -2.71 -9.69 -6.84
CA GLN A 2 -3.59 -10.14 -5.74
C GLN A 2 -3.92 -9.06 -4.71
N LEU A 3 -2.93 -8.32 -4.21
CA LEU A 3 -3.15 -7.22 -3.26
C LEU A 3 -4.10 -6.15 -3.83
N PHE A 4 -3.92 -5.79 -5.11
CA PHE A 4 -4.82 -4.88 -5.82
C PHE A 4 -6.27 -5.41 -5.88
N LEU A 5 -6.47 -6.69 -6.16
CA LEU A 5 -7.82 -7.28 -6.18
C LEU A 5 -8.48 -7.30 -4.79
N ILE A 6 -7.70 -7.48 -3.72
CA ILE A 6 -8.22 -7.34 -2.35
C ILE A 6 -8.67 -5.89 -2.13
N PHE A 7 -7.83 -4.92 -2.48
CA PHE A 7 -8.18 -3.50 -2.36
C PHE A 7 -9.36 -3.09 -3.27
N ASN A 8 -9.52 -3.72 -4.43
CA ASN A 8 -10.68 -3.54 -5.29
C ASN A 8 -11.99 -3.82 -4.54
N GLU A 9 -12.07 -4.95 -3.83
CA GLU A 9 -13.24 -5.32 -3.03
C GLU A 9 -13.41 -4.42 -1.80
N LEU A 10 -12.32 -4.10 -1.10
CA LEU A 10 -12.37 -3.23 0.08
C LEU A 10 -12.91 -1.85 -0.28
N VAL A 11 -12.32 -1.19 -1.29
CA VAL A 11 -12.77 0.12 -1.76
C VAL A 11 -14.23 0.07 -2.20
N GLY A 12 -14.60 -0.91 -3.04
CA GLY A 12 -15.98 -1.04 -3.52
C GLY A 12 -16.99 -1.27 -2.40
N GLY A 13 -16.65 -2.12 -1.43
CA GLY A 13 -17.51 -2.42 -0.29
C GLY A 13 -17.63 -1.26 0.71
N MET A 14 -16.57 -0.48 0.90
CA MET A 14 -16.58 0.71 1.74
C MET A 14 -17.41 1.83 1.12
N ASP A 15 -17.23 2.09 -0.18
CA ASP A 15 -17.99 3.10 -0.92
C ASP A 15 -19.49 2.77 -0.94
N ALA A 16 -19.85 1.50 -1.20
CA ALA A 16 -21.23 1.05 -1.18
C ALA A 16 -21.91 1.23 0.19
N ARG A 17 -21.13 1.17 1.28
CA ARG A 17 -21.58 1.38 2.66
C ARG A 17 -21.40 2.82 3.15
N GLN A 18 -20.89 3.72 2.31
CA GLN A 18 -20.58 5.11 2.67
C GLN A 18 -19.63 5.20 3.88
N MET A 19 -18.72 4.24 4.00
CA MET A 19 -17.74 4.19 5.08
C MET A 19 -16.63 5.20 4.85
N ASN A 20 -16.12 5.79 5.93
CA ASN A 20 -14.88 6.54 5.90
C ASN A 20 -13.69 5.57 5.82
N HIS A 21 -12.93 5.67 4.72
CA HIS A 21 -11.78 4.81 4.43
C HIS A 21 -10.67 4.86 5.50
N ALA A 22 -10.58 5.98 6.23
CA ALA A 22 -9.55 6.19 7.24
C ALA A 22 -9.96 5.71 8.65
N THR A 23 -11.25 5.68 8.99
CA THR A 23 -11.70 5.47 10.38
C THR A 23 -12.57 4.26 10.60
N ASP A 24 -13.28 3.79 9.57
CA ASP A 24 -14.34 2.79 9.76
C ASP A 24 -13.84 1.35 9.57
N LEU A 25 -12.64 1.17 9.03
CA LEU A 25 -11.97 -0.12 8.90
C LEU A 25 -10.62 -0.10 9.63
N ALA A 26 -10.33 -1.17 10.36
CA ALA A 26 -9.03 -1.37 10.97
C ALA A 26 -8.03 -1.90 9.93
N TRP A 27 -6.97 -1.12 9.67
CA TRP A 27 -5.87 -1.51 8.79
C TRP A 27 -4.66 -1.94 9.62
N MET A 28 -4.16 -3.15 9.38
CA MET A 28 -3.04 -3.71 10.14
C MET A 28 -2.04 -4.40 9.20
N ILE A 29 -0.76 -4.27 9.53
CA ILE A 29 0.32 -5.05 8.92
C ILE A 29 0.76 -6.08 9.95
N ASP A 30 0.61 -7.35 9.63
CA ASP A 30 1.12 -8.46 10.42
C ASP A 30 2.18 -9.18 9.58
N ALA A 31 3.45 -8.91 9.89
CA ALA A 31 4.59 -9.42 9.14
C ALA A 31 5.81 -9.64 10.04
N SER A 32 6.52 -10.74 9.80
CA SER A 32 7.81 -11.07 10.41
C SER A 32 8.95 -10.75 9.44
N HIS A 33 9.97 -10.07 9.94
CA HIS A 33 11.09 -9.57 9.13
C HIS A 33 12.37 -10.35 9.48
N ASN A 34 12.69 -11.38 8.69
CA ASN A 34 13.74 -12.34 9.03
C ASN A 34 15.09 -12.04 8.37
N VAL A 35 15.09 -11.47 7.17
CA VAL A 35 16.30 -11.31 6.33
C VAL A 35 16.62 -9.85 6.05
N LYS A 36 15.59 -9.00 5.94
CA LYS A 36 15.75 -7.57 5.66
C LYS A 36 15.80 -6.77 6.97
N ASP A 37 16.31 -5.54 6.86
CA ASP A 37 16.08 -4.52 7.89
C ASP A 37 14.56 -4.34 8.10
N PRO A 38 14.04 -4.54 9.33
CA PRO A 38 12.60 -4.45 9.58
C PRO A 38 11.97 -3.09 9.22
N LEU A 39 12.73 -1.99 9.32
CA LEU A 39 12.22 -0.66 8.99
C LEU A 39 12.13 -0.47 7.48
N GLU A 40 13.13 -0.96 6.73
CA GLU A 40 13.06 -0.91 5.26
C GLU A 40 11.93 -1.78 4.72
N ASP A 41 11.74 -2.98 5.27
CA ASP A 41 10.69 -3.89 4.80
C ASP A 41 9.28 -3.35 5.13
N LEU A 42 9.12 -2.70 6.29
CA LEU A 42 7.88 -2.02 6.64
C LEU A 42 7.62 -0.81 5.72
N LEU A 43 8.64 -0.02 5.39
CA LEU A 43 8.52 1.09 4.43
C LEU A 43 8.07 0.57 3.05
N GLN A 44 8.66 -0.53 2.57
CA GLN A 44 8.24 -1.18 1.32
C GLN A 44 6.81 -1.72 1.38
N SER A 45 6.40 -2.28 2.52
CA SER A 45 5.06 -2.81 2.72
C SER A 45 3.99 -1.72 2.69
N VAL A 46 4.23 -0.60 3.39
CA VAL A 46 3.34 0.57 3.35
C VAL A 46 3.25 1.13 1.94
N GLU A 47 4.37 1.23 1.21
CA GLU A 47 4.37 1.67 -0.21
C GLU A 47 3.45 0.78 -1.07
N ALA A 48 3.60 -0.55 -0.97
CA ALA A 48 2.83 -1.50 -1.75
C ALA A 48 1.33 -1.44 -1.43
N ILE A 49 0.98 -1.27 -0.14
CA ILE A 49 -0.40 -1.07 0.32
C ILE A 49 -0.99 0.21 -0.29
N MET A 50 -0.26 1.33 -0.20
CA MET A 50 -0.73 2.61 -0.72
C MET A 50 -0.88 2.60 -2.25
N ILE A 51 0.01 1.92 -2.97
CA ILE A 51 -0.11 1.71 -4.42
C ILE A 51 -1.37 0.91 -4.75
N ALA A 52 -1.60 -0.22 -4.07
CA ALA A 52 -2.76 -1.07 -4.32
C ALA A 52 -4.07 -0.33 -4.01
N TYR A 53 -4.10 0.43 -2.93
CA TYR A 53 -5.23 1.30 -2.57
C TYR A 53 -5.47 2.38 -3.61
N ALA A 54 -4.43 3.13 -4.01
CA ALA A 54 -4.53 4.16 -5.03
C ALA A 54 -5.02 3.60 -6.37
N GLN A 55 -4.54 2.43 -6.79
CA GLN A 55 -5.05 1.74 -7.98
C GLN A 55 -6.53 1.41 -7.82
N ALA A 56 -6.97 0.84 -6.70
CA ALA A 56 -8.37 0.49 -6.49
C ALA A 56 -9.32 1.70 -6.52
N LEU A 57 -8.85 2.88 -6.08
CA LEU A 57 -9.60 4.14 -6.17
C LEU A 57 -9.78 4.65 -7.61
N LEU A 58 -8.90 4.25 -8.54
CA LEU A 58 -8.95 4.68 -9.96
C LEU A 58 -9.88 3.82 -10.82
N ILE A 59 -10.50 2.77 -10.27
CA ILE A 59 -11.39 1.90 -11.01
C ILE A 59 -12.66 2.67 -11.40
N ASP A 60 -12.98 2.68 -12.70
CA ASP A 60 -14.27 3.16 -13.21
C ASP A 60 -15.36 2.14 -12.84
N ARG A 61 -15.93 2.34 -11.65
CA ARG A 61 -16.96 1.45 -11.08
C ARG A 61 -18.20 1.36 -11.94
N LYS A 62 -18.58 2.46 -12.60
CA LYS A 62 -19.75 2.50 -13.47
C LYS A 62 -19.52 1.58 -14.67
N LYS A 63 -18.41 1.75 -15.38
CA LYS A 63 -18.09 0.89 -16.54
C LYS A 63 -17.89 -0.57 -16.13
N LEU A 64 -17.27 -0.83 -14.98
CA LEU A 64 -17.09 -2.18 -14.49
C LEU A 64 -18.45 -2.86 -14.24
N ASN A 65 -19.37 -2.17 -13.56
CA ASN A 65 -20.71 -2.68 -13.29
C ASN A 65 -21.51 -2.90 -14.58
N GLU A 66 -21.40 -1.98 -15.55
CA GLU A 66 -22.02 -2.13 -16.87
C GLU A 66 -21.49 -3.38 -17.58
N ALA A 67 -20.17 -3.59 -17.63
CA ALA A 67 -19.59 -4.78 -18.24
C ALA A 67 -20.05 -6.08 -17.55
N GLN A 68 -20.10 -6.08 -16.22
CA GLN A 68 -20.59 -7.21 -15.43
C GLN A 68 -22.06 -7.53 -15.72
N GLN A 69 -22.94 -6.52 -15.78
CA GLN A 69 -24.36 -6.70 -16.09
C GLN A 69 -24.59 -7.28 -17.49
N HIS A 70 -23.73 -6.94 -18.46
CA HIS A 70 -23.79 -7.48 -19.81
C HIS A 70 -23.05 -8.81 -19.97
N ASN A 71 -22.48 -9.37 -18.91
CA ASN A 71 -21.66 -10.60 -18.94
C ASN A 71 -20.43 -10.46 -19.87
N ASP A 72 -19.93 -9.24 -20.09
CA ASP A 72 -18.72 -8.99 -20.86
C ASP A 72 -17.48 -9.14 -19.99
N VAL A 73 -17.06 -10.40 -19.83
CA VAL A 73 -15.92 -10.78 -18.99
C VAL A 73 -14.61 -10.15 -19.48
N VAL A 74 -14.44 -10.00 -20.80
CA VAL A 74 -13.23 -9.43 -21.39
C VAL A 74 -13.14 -7.94 -21.07
N ALA A 75 -14.23 -7.18 -21.27
CA ALA A 75 -14.25 -5.76 -20.92
C ALA A 75 -14.03 -5.54 -19.42
N ALA A 76 -14.66 -6.35 -18.55
CA ALA A 76 -14.47 -6.26 -17.11
C ALA A 76 -13.00 -6.50 -16.72
N GLN A 77 -12.34 -7.50 -17.32
CA GLN A 77 -10.93 -7.78 -17.09
C GLN A 77 -10.03 -6.64 -17.56
N GLU A 78 -10.28 -6.08 -18.74
CA GLU A 78 -9.47 -4.99 -19.28
C GLU A 78 -9.57 -3.72 -18.43
N ILE A 79 -10.74 -3.40 -17.89
CA ILE A 79 -10.91 -2.29 -16.94
C ILE A 79 -9.98 -2.45 -15.73
N LEU A 80 -9.99 -3.63 -15.10
CA LEU A 80 -9.15 -3.91 -13.93
C LEU A 80 -7.65 -3.91 -14.29
N GLN A 81 -7.27 -4.52 -15.41
CA GLN A 81 -5.88 -4.60 -15.86
C GLN A 81 -5.30 -3.24 -16.23
N ASN A 82 -6.07 -2.38 -16.90
CA ASN A 82 -5.63 -1.03 -17.27
C ASN A 82 -5.32 -0.20 -16.03
N VAL A 83 -6.17 -0.30 -15.01
CA VAL A 83 -5.95 0.38 -13.73
C VAL A 83 -4.73 -0.20 -13.00
N PHE A 84 -4.63 -1.53 -12.90
CA PHE A 84 -3.49 -2.19 -12.24
C PHE A 84 -2.13 -1.89 -12.90
N ARG A 85 -2.12 -1.65 -14.21
CA ARG A 85 -0.89 -1.31 -14.97
C ARG A 85 -0.57 0.19 -14.95
N THR A 86 -1.47 1.02 -14.43
CA THR A 86 -1.18 2.45 -14.24
C THR A 86 -0.11 2.61 -13.17
N ASP A 87 0.97 3.32 -13.53
CA ASP A 87 2.00 3.68 -12.56
C ASP A 87 1.52 4.83 -11.66
N VAL A 88 1.08 4.47 -10.47
CA VAL A 88 0.61 5.42 -9.46
C VAL A 88 1.72 5.83 -8.47
N ARG A 89 2.97 5.36 -8.63
CA ARG A 89 4.06 5.72 -7.70
C ARG A 89 4.25 7.23 -7.56
N PRO A 90 4.17 8.05 -8.63
CA PRO A 90 4.25 9.50 -8.48
C PRO A 90 3.11 10.09 -7.64
N LEU A 91 1.89 9.55 -7.77
CA LEU A 91 0.73 9.98 -6.98
C LEU A 91 0.93 9.68 -5.49
N VAL A 92 1.40 8.47 -5.16
CA VAL A 92 1.65 8.07 -3.77
C VAL A 92 2.82 8.88 -3.17
N ALA A 93 3.87 9.13 -3.95
CA ALA A 93 4.99 9.98 -3.52
C ALA A 93 4.56 11.41 -3.20
N GLU A 94 3.77 12.03 -4.08
CA GLU A 94 3.21 13.37 -3.85
C GLU A 94 2.28 13.40 -2.63
N ALA A 95 1.46 12.36 -2.45
CA ALA A 95 0.60 12.24 -1.26
C ALA A 95 1.42 12.18 0.05
N ARG A 96 2.54 11.45 0.06
CA ARG A 96 3.47 11.46 1.20
C ARG A 96 4.04 12.85 1.44
N LEU A 97 4.51 13.54 0.38
CA LEU A 97 5.11 14.87 0.50
C LEU A 97 4.13 15.88 1.12
N ARG A 98 2.87 15.88 0.67
CA ARG A 98 1.83 16.76 1.22
C ARG A 98 1.51 16.47 2.68
N SER A 99 1.68 15.23 3.11
CA SER A 99 1.54 14.82 4.52
C SER A 99 2.83 15.02 5.35
N GLY A 100 3.85 15.70 4.81
CA GLY A 100 5.13 15.96 5.48
C GLY A 100 6.13 14.80 5.45
N GLY A 101 5.86 13.77 4.65
CA GLY A 101 6.73 12.62 4.44
C GLY A 101 7.76 12.78 3.31
N ALA A 102 8.62 11.79 3.16
CA ALA A 102 9.62 11.73 2.09
C ALA A 102 9.03 11.24 0.76
N LEU A 103 9.47 11.84 -0.35
CA LEU A 103 9.17 11.36 -1.71
C LEU A 103 9.70 9.94 -1.93
N ASP A 104 10.93 9.66 -1.51
CA ASP A 104 11.55 8.34 -1.54
C ASP A 104 11.96 7.93 -0.11
N PRO A 105 11.08 7.21 0.62
CA PRO A 105 11.33 6.86 2.02
C PRO A 105 12.55 5.98 2.24
N ILE A 106 12.82 5.03 1.34
CA ILE A 106 13.97 4.13 1.46
C ILE A 106 15.27 4.88 1.22
N TYR A 107 15.31 5.72 0.18
CA TYR A 107 16.48 6.55 -0.09
C TYR A 107 16.79 7.47 1.09
N ILE A 108 15.79 8.18 1.63
CA ILE A 108 15.98 9.07 2.78
C ILE A 108 16.40 8.30 4.04
N PHE A 109 15.78 7.16 4.32
CA PHE A 109 16.17 6.30 5.45
C PHE A 109 17.65 5.90 5.40
N ARG A 110 18.12 5.49 4.22
CA ARG A 110 19.52 5.10 3.98
C ARG A 110 20.48 6.29 3.99
N GLN A 111 20.12 7.40 3.32
CA GLN A 111 20.92 8.63 3.29
C GLN A 111 21.18 9.18 4.69
N LEU A 112 20.14 9.22 5.52
CA LEU A 112 20.23 9.68 6.90
C LEU A 112 20.92 8.66 7.82
N LYS A 113 21.20 7.44 7.33
CA LYS A 113 21.80 6.34 8.10
C LYS A 113 21.04 6.07 9.40
N VAL A 114 19.71 6.11 9.33
CA VAL A 114 18.83 5.98 10.52
C VAL A 114 19.13 4.69 11.29
N ARG A 115 19.35 3.58 10.59
CA ARG A 115 19.76 2.31 11.22
C ARG A 115 21.04 2.44 12.04
N ASP A 116 22.08 3.05 11.48
CA ASP A 116 23.37 3.22 12.18
C ASP A 116 23.22 4.10 13.43
N GLN A 117 22.40 5.15 13.35
CA GLN A 117 22.10 6.01 14.49
C GLN A 117 21.41 5.22 15.61
N LEU A 118 20.37 4.44 15.27
CA LEU A 118 19.66 3.61 16.25
C LEU A 118 20.54 2.52 16.86
N ILE A 119 21.47 1.93 16.10
CA ILE A 119 22.44 0.95 16.63
C ILE A 119 23.39 1.62 17.63
N LYS A 120 23.85 2.84 17.36
CA LYS A 120 24.70 3.59 18.30
C LYS A 120 23.97 3.87 19.62
N GLU A 121 22.69 4.19 19.56
CA GLU A 121 21.87 4.47 20.74
C GLU A 121 21.50 3.22 21.53
N ARG A 122 21.16 2.12 20.85
CA ARG A 122 20.57 0.92 21.46
C ARG A 122 21.54 -0.25 21.63
N GLY A 123 22.74 -0.13 21.07
CA GLY A 123 23.74 -1.19 21.02
C GLY A 123 23.50 -2.19 19.89
N SER A 124 24.54 -2.95 19.56
CA SER A 124 24.53 -3.96 18.48
C SER A 124 24.08 -5.34 18.93
N LYS A 125 23.98 -5.59 20.24
CA LYS A 125 23.57 -6.87 20.79
C LYS A 125 22.07 -6.87 21.05
N THR A 126 21.34 -7.63 20.24
CA THR A 126 19.94 -7.97 20.51
C THR A 126 19.90 -9.03 21.60
N VAL A 127 19.38 -8.70 22.79
CA VAL A 127 19.04 -9.70 23.81
C VAL A 127 17.57 -10.05 23.61
N ALA A 128 17.30 -11.16 22.93
CA ALA A 128 15.97 -11.75 22.92
C ALA A 128 15.79 -12.53 24.22
N THR A 129 15.14 -11.93 25.22
CA THR A 129 14.61 -12.70 26.34
C THR A 129 13.34 -13.38 25.85
N GLY A 130 13.46 -14.62 25.38
CA GLY A 130 12.30 -15.44 25.05
C GLY A 130 11.41 -15.59 26.28
N LEU A 131 10.14 -15.22 26.14
CA LEU A 131 9.05 -15.64 27.02
C LEU A 131 8.49 -16.96 26.51
#